data_AF-A0A2U8WF09-F1
#
_entry.id   AF-A0A2U8WF09-F1
#
_cell.length_a   1.000
_cell.length_b   1.000
_cell.length_c   1.000
_cell.angle_alpha   90.00
_cell.angle_beta   90.00
_cell.angle_gamma   90.00
#
_symmetry.space_group_name_H-M   'P 1'
#
loop_
_entity.id
_entity.type
_entity.pdbx_description
1 polymer ?
#
loop_
_entity_poly.entity_id
_entity_poly.type
_entity_poly.pdbx_seq_one_letter_code
_entity_poly.pdbx_strand_id
1 'polypeptide(L)'
;MVRAYLIVERAIRAGLIDGAGRDLLVIGAGASGITAAIHAADRGVRTVVVEREPAAFVRQRFCLTRDIDPTLYDWPLAHWRRGHFPWSGPPMPLGWTAARANAIALGWEMRLRAALTRHAGRLDVRYGAGLDLPIPGAMPVASADGYLDLPLRQGASPTGSERFGALVSCVGFGGERCTEGGYTGSRFWESDQLEARDLGLPGVVPRVLVSGGGDGALQDFIRVVTAMGARQVYERLCNAGQAVRRALDRVERIVQGAEDQAQRTLIWNVLSADDEKAMAQLERAHEHAIAGLRASPAWATVDLVLAGLIRNPMPATVLAHDGACFSRCYALNRFLALLLLRLAQERGLPIQRRRHVRVASVTPVGHAACASAASCHGLEHDVEFVPAPGVPVDITAATDRFEVVVIRHGLSGPLNLFKDRSTVNRRHLLPYHLTR
;
A
#
# COMPACT_ATOMS: atom_id res chain seq x y z
N MET A 1 12.96 -0.03 0.63
CA MET A 1 14.26 0.38 0.04
C MET A 1 15.16 1.10 1.04
N VAL A 2 14.81 2.27 1.57
CA VAL A 2 15.64 2.97 2.57
C VAL A 2 16.02 2.07 3.76
N ARG A 3 15.07 1.31 4.32
CA ARG A 3 15.36 0.34 5.39
C ARG A 3 16.32 -0.77 4.95
N ALA A 4 16.14 -1.28 3.74
CA ALA A 4 16.98 -2.32 3.16
C ALA A 4 18.42 -1.84 2.97
N TYR A 5 18.59 -0.57 2.63
CA TYR A 5 19.90 0.09 2.65
C TYR A 5 20.47 0.15 4.07
N LEU A 6 19.71 0.72 5.01
CA LEU A 6 20.17 0.96 6.38
C LEU A 6 20.47 -0.34 7.16
N ILE A 7 19.74 -1.43 6.91
CA ILE A 7 19.96 -2.70 7.59
C ILE A 7 21.29 -3.33 7.14
N VAL A 8 21.65 -3.21 5.87
CA VAL A 8 22.94 -3.67 5.34
C VAL A 8 24.07 -2.84 5.95
N GLU A 9 23.95 -1.51 6.00
CA GLU A 9 24.94 -0.64 6.65
C GLU A 9 25.18 -1.04 8.11
N ARG A 10 24.10 -1.32 8.84
CA ARG A 10 24.19 -1.73 10.24
C ARG A 10 24.82 -3.12 10.38
N ALA A 11 24.46 -4.06 9.52
CA ALA A 11 25.04 -5.40 9.52
C ALA A 11 26.55 -5.38 9.26
N ILE A 12 27.01 -4.54 8.31
CA ILE A 12 28.44 -4.34 8.05
C ILE A 12 29.14 -3.76 9.28
N ARG A 13 28.61 -2.67 9.86
CA ARG A 13 29.22 -2.04 11.05
C ARG A 13 29.27 -2.95 12.27
N ALA A 14 28.30 -3.85 12.39
CA ALA A 14 28.24 -4.83 13.46
C ALA A 14 29.12 -6.07 13.19
N GLY A 15 29.81 -6.14 12.05
CA GLY A 15 30.61 -7.31 11.68
C GLY A 15 29.78 -8.57 11.40
N LEU A 16 28.47 -8.43 11.16
CA LEU A 16 27.62 -9.57 10.81
C LEU A 16 27.89 -10.05 9.37
N ILE A 17 28.26 -9.12 8.50
CA ILE A 17 28.71 -9.33 7.12
C ILE A 17 29.92 -8.44 6.83
N ASP A 18 30.90 -8.89 6.06
CA ASP A 18 32.19 -8.19 5.94
C ASP A 18 32.94 -8.34 4.60
N GLY A 19 32.44 -9.18 3.67
CA GLY A 19 33.12 -9.45 2.40
C GLY A 19 34.40 -10.29 2.51
N ALA A 20 34.78 -10.70 3.73
CA ALA A 20 35.89 -11.59 4.03
C ALA A 20 35.42 -13.04 4.31
N GLY A 21 34.20 -13.37 3.88
CA GLY A 21 33.58 -14.68 4.04
C GLY A 21 32.28 -14.69 4.85
N ARG A 22 31.89 -13.56 5.46
CA ARG A 22 30.55 -13.41 6.07
C ARG A 22 29.57 -12.86 5.03
N ASP A 23 28.98 -13.77 4.27
CA ASP A 23 28.09 -13.47 3.14
C ASP A 23 26.66 -13.11 3.60
N LEU A 24 25.87 -12.52 2.69
CA LEU A 24 24.49 -12.13 2.94
C LEU A 24 23.51 -13.00 2.13
N LEU A 25 22.50 -13.54 2.80
CA LEU A 25 21.31 -14.09 2.12
C LEU A 25 20.14 -13.09 2.20
N VAL A 26 19.52 -12.80 1.06
CA VAL A 26 18.31 -11.96 0.96
C VAL A 26 17.14 -12.80 0.47
N ILE A 27 16.01 -12.74 1.18
CA ILE A 27 14.78 -13.44 0.79
C ILE A 27 13.81 -12.45 0.14
N GLY A 28 13.50 -12.68 -1.15
CA GLY A 28 12.59 -11.88 -1.97
C GLY A 28 13.32 -10.88 -2.86
N ALA A 29 13.07 -10.95 -4.16
CA ALA A 29 13.56 -10.04 -5.21
C ALA A 29 12.57 -8.90 -5.51
N GLY A 30 11.93 -8.37 -4.46
CA GLY A 30 11.22 -7.10 -4.53
C GLY A 30 12.18 -5.91 -4.45
N ALA A 31 11.64 -4.69 -4.59
CA ALA A 31 12.44 -3.45 -4.56
C ALA A 31 13.36 -3.34 -3.34
N SER A 32 12.86 -3.72 -2.15
CA SER A 32 13.67 -3.73 -0.93
C SER A 32 14.79 -4.77 -0.98
N GLY A 33 14.51 -6.02 -1.37
CA GLY A 33 15.52 -7.08 -1.37
C GLY A 33 16.63 -6.82 -2.37
N ILE A 34 16.27 -6.42 -3.60
CA ILE A 34 17.28 -6.06 -4.59
C ILE A 34 18.08 -4.81 -4.17
N THR A 35 17.46 -3.84 -3.49
CA THR A 35 18.22 -2.71 -2.93
C THR A 35 19.24 -3.17 -1.89
N ALA A 36 18.86 -4.04 -0.95
CA ALA A 36 19.80 -4.59 0.02
C ALA A 36 20.92 -5.36 -0.69
N ALA A 37 20.58 -6.19 -1.67
CA ALA A 37 21.54 -7.04 -2.35
C ALA A 37 22.57 -6.27 -3.17
N ILE A 38 22.12 -5.29 -3.96
CA ILE A 38 23.03 -4.42 -4.71
C ILE A 38 23.90 -3.63 -3.74
N HIS A 39 23.32 -3.10 -2.66
CA HIS A 39 24.08 -2.30 -1.70
C HIS A 39 25.15 -3.12 -0.96
N ALA A 40 24.85 -4.36 -0.57
CA ALA A 40 25.81 -5.26 0.05
C ALA A 40 26.94 -5.63 -0.93
N ALA A 41 26.60 -5.91 -2.19
CA ALA A 41 27.57 -6.19 -3.24
C ALA A 41 28.47 -4.99 -3.56
N ASP A 42 27.93 -3.76 -3.55
CA ASP A 42 28.69 -2.51 -3.66
C ASP A 42 29.73 -2.35 -2.53
N ARG A 43 29.50 -3.01 -1.39
CA ARG A 43 30.42 -3.05 -0.24
C ARG A 43 31.32 -4.28 -0.22
N GLY A 44 31.35 -5.05 -1.29
CA GLY A 44 32.21 -6.24 -1.44
C GLY A 44 31.68 -7.51 -0.77
N VAL A 45 30.47 -7.48 -0.18
CA VAL A 45 29.86 -8.66 0.44
C VAL A 45 29.25 -9.55 -0.65
N ARG A 46 29.64 -10.84 -0.71
CA ARG A 46 28.94 -11.80 -1.57
C ARG A 46 27.51 -11.96 -1.04
N THR A 47 26.56 -11.78 -1.95
CA THR A 47 25.15 -11.71 -1.65
C THR A 47 24.36 -12.63 -2.58
N VAL A 48 23.58 -13.52 -1.99
CA VAL A 48 22.62 -14.39 -2.69
C VAL A 48 21.22 -13.87 -2.43
N VAL A 49 20.42 -13.73 -3.48
CA VAL A 49 18.99 -13.43 -3.39
C VAL A 49 18.22 -14.68 -3.80
N VAL A 50 17.27 -15.11 -2.97
CA VAL A 50 16.32 -16.16 -3.34
C VAL A 50 14.94 -15.56 -3.53
N GLU A 51 14.32 -15.86 -4.67
CA GLU A 51 12.97 -15.41 -5.03
C GLU A 51 12.15 -16.60 -5.51
N ARG A 52 10.95 -16.75 -4.96
CA ARG A 52 10.05 -17.86 -5.30
C ARG A 52 9.39 -17.66 -6.66
N GLU A 53 9.18 -16.41 -7.05
CA GLU A 53 8.61 -16.05 -8.34
C GLU A 53 9.66 -16.24 -9.45
N PRO A 54 9.24 -16.40 -10.73
CA PRO A 54 10.18 -16.65 -11.83
C PRO A 54 11.01 -15.43 -12.23
N ALA A 55 10.77 -14.25 -11.64
CA ALA A 55 11.49 -13.01 -11.92
C ALA A 55 11.43 -12.04 -10.74
N ALA A 56 12.28 -11.02 -10.76
CA ALA A 56 12.22 -9.90 -9.81
C ALA A 56 11.03 -8.99 -10.09
N PHE A 57 10.56 -8.27 -9.06
CA PHE A 57 9.51 -7.23 -9.18
C PHE A 57 8.19 -7.68 -9.82
N VAL A 58 7.87 -8.97 -9.84
CA VAL A 58 6.71 -9.55 -10.55
C VAL A 58 5.40 -8.81 -10.27
N ARG A 59 5.13 -8.48 -9.00
CA ARG A 59 3.90 -7.76 -8.61
C ARG A 59 3.80 -6.39 -9.29
N GLN A 60 4.86 -5.60 -9.25
CA GLN A 60 4.87 -4.26 -9.86
C GLN A 60 4.91 -4.35 -11.39
N ARG A 61 5.64 -5.32 -11.95
CA ARG A 61 5.80 -5.52 -13.39
C ARG A 61 4.47 -5.71 -14.11
N PHE A 62 3.52 -6.43 -13.52
CA PHE A 62 2.22 -6.73 -14.13
C PHE A 62 1.09 -5.80 -13.67
N CYS A 63 1.42 -4.78 -12.88
CA CYS A 63 0.47 -3.79 -12.40
C CYS A 63 0.50 -2.53 -13.28
N LEU A 64 -0.46 -2.42 -14.21
CA LEU A 64 -0.52 -1.34 -15.20
C LEU A 64 -1.27 -0.10 -14.71
N THR A 65 -1.94 -0.20 -13.57
CA THR A 65 -2.99 0.74 -13.17
C THR A 65 -2.73 1.44 -11.85
N ARG A 66 -1.56 1.20 -11.25
CA ARG A 66 -1.14 1.83 -9.99
C ARG A 66 0.03 2.76 -10.22
N ASP A 67 -0.07 3.94 -9.65
CA ASP A 67 1.06 4.85 -9.52
C ASP A 67 1.87 4.48 -8.28
N ILE A 68 3.19 4.46 -8.42
CA ILE A 68 4.11 4.41 -7.29
C ILE A 68 4.86 5.72 -7.27
N ASP A 69 4.91 6.32 -6.10
CA ASP A 69 5.54 7.61 -5.88
C ASP A 69 6.37 7.53 -4.59
N PRO A 70 7.65 7.94 -4.63
CA PRO A 70 8.54 7.87 -3.47
C PRO A 70 8.09 8.71 -2.28
N THR A 71 7.17 9.64 -2.50
CA THR A 71 6.86 10.74 -1.58
C THR A 71 5.37 11.02 -1.40
N LEU A 72 4.49 10.35 -2.16
CA LEU A 72 3.03 10.52 -2.04
C LEU A 72 2.54 10.27 -0.61
N TYR A 73 3.14 9.28 0.02
CA TYR A 73 2.84 8.84 1.39
C TYR A 73 3.38 9.76 2.47
N ASP A 74 4.20 10.74 2.09
CA ASP A 74 4.75 11.74 2.99
C ASP A 74 3.96 13.05 2.96
N TRP A 75 2.92 13.18 2.13
CA TRP A 75 2.01 14.32 2.23
C TRP A 75 1.43 14.39 3.65
N PRO A 76 1.39 15.57 4.30
CA PRO A 76 1.68 16.92 3.76
C PRO A 76 3.10 17.46 4.04
N LEU A 77 4.08 16.64 4.37
CA LEU A 77 5.46 17.09 4.68
C LEU A 77 6.12 17.80 3.49
N ALA A 78 6.82 18.91 3.73
CA ALA A 78 7.32 19.79 2.66
C ALA A 78 8.10 19.10 1.52
N HIS A 79 8.81 18.00 1.80
CA HIS A 79 9.55 17.25 0.77
C HIS A 79 8.65 16.46 -0.19
N TRP A 80 7.37 16.26 0.13
CA TRP A 80 6.45 15.48 -0.69
C TRP A 80 6.34 16.02 -2.12
N ARG A 81 6.42 17.35 -2.26
CA ARG A 81 6.37 18.08 -3.54
C ARG A 81 7.60 17.86 -4.42
N ARG A 82 8.71 17.38 -3.86
CA ARG A 82 9.97 17.21 -4.59
C ARG A 82 9.94 15.97 -5.50
N GLY A 83 9.00 15.05 -5.31
CA GLY A 83 8.88 13.83 -6.10
C GLY A 83 10.04 12.85 -5.91
N HIS A 84 10.87 13.04 -4.89
CA HIS A 84 11.95 12.15 -4.50
C HIS A 84 12.11 12.19 -2.97
N PHE A 85 12.40 11.03 -2.39
CA PHE A 85 12.63 10.91 -0.95
C PHE A 85 13.85 11.77 -0.55
N PRO A 86 13.81 12.51 0.59
CA PRO A 86 14.88 13.41 1.03
C PRO A 86 16.07 12.64 1.60
N TRP A 87 16.64 11.77 0.78
CA TRP A 87 17.80 10.96 1.12
C TRP A 87 19.09 11.78 0.99
N SER A 88 19.81 11.92 2.11
CA SER A 88 21.11 12.61 2.15
C SER A 88 22.31 11.69 1.94
N GLY A 89 22.08 10.37 1.87
CA GLY A 89 23.14 9.39 1.63
C GLY A 89 23.49 9.21 0.14
N PRO A 90 24.36 8.24 -0.18
CA PRO A 90 24.70 7.88 -1.55
C PRO A 90 23.46 7.51 -2.39
N PRO A 91 23.48 7.66 -3.73
CA PRO A 91 22.34 7.32 -4.57
C PRO A 91 21.74 5.94 -4.26
N MET A 92 20.42 5.89 -4.07
CA MET A 92 19.71 4.64 -3.79
C MET A 92 19.87 3.67 -4.98
N PRO A 93 20.27 2.40 -4.78
CA PRO A 93 20.45 1.44 -5.87
C PRO A 93 19.29 1.40 -6.86
N LEU A 94 18.07 1.36 -6.33
CA LEU A 94 16.83 1.36 -7.11
C LEU A 94 16.05 2.69 -6.98
N GLY A 95 16.72 3.83 -7.11
CA GLY A 95 16.05 5.14 -7.19
C GLY A 95 14.96 5.19 -8.27
N TRP A 96 13.89 5.95 -8.00
CA TRP A 96 12.74 6.11 -8.90
C TRP A 96 12.08 7.48 -8.70
N THR A 97 11.34 7.91 -9.71
CA THR A 97 10.41 9.04 -9.66
C THR A 97 8.99 8.52 -9.73
N ALA A 98 8.00 9.37 -9.44
CA ALA A 98 6.59 8.99 -9.57
C ALA A 98 6.25 8.54 -11.01
N ALA A 99 5.71 7.34 -11.15
CA ALA A 99 5.25 6.78 -12.43
C ALA A 99 4.37 5.53 -12.17
N ARG A 100 3.89 4.89 -13.24
CA ARG A 100 3.18 3.61 -13.16
C ARG A 100 4.09 2.51 -12.60
N ALA A 101 3.51 1.60 -11.83
CA ALA A 101 4.23 0.53 -11.15
C ALA A 101 5.05 -0.35 -12.11
N ASN A 102 4.47 -0.71 -13.26
CA ASN A 102 5.14 -1.48 -14.30
C ASN A 102 6.35 -0.74 -14.92
N ALA A 103 6.22 0.56 -15.16
CA ALA A 103 7.30 1.38 -15.71
C ALA A 103 8.48 1.48 -14.73
N ILE A 104 8.18 1.66 -13.43
CA ILE A 104 9.18 1.66 -12.37
C ILE A 104 9.87 0.29 -12.26
N ALA A 105 9.10 -0.80 -12.30
CA ALA A 105 9.64 -2.15 -12.27
C ALA A 105 10.61 -2.43 -13.43
N LEU A 106 10.27 -1.98 -14.65
CA LEU A 106 11.16 -2.07 -15.81
C LEU A 106 12.47 -1.30 -15.59
N GLY A 107 12.38 -0.07 -15.05
CA GLY A 107 13.54 0.72 -14.65
C GLY A 107 14.44 0.01 -13.63
N TRP A 108 13.83 -0.64 -12.63
CA TRP A 108 14.55 -1.42 -11.64
C TRP A 108 15.17 -2.70 -12.22
N GLU A 109 14.50 -3.37 -13.16
CA GLU A 109 15.03 -4.55 -13.82
C GLU A 109 16.31 -4.23 -14.63
N MET A 110 16.32 -3.11 -15.34
CA MET A 110 17.54 -2.65 -16.03
C MET A 110 18.70 -2.40 -15.05
N ARG A 111 18.41 -1.77 -13.90
CA ARG A 111 19.42 -1.54 -12.86
C ARG A 111 19.91 -2.83 -12.21
N LEU A 112 19.03 -3.80 -11.98
CA LEU A 112 19.40 -5.12 -11.49
C LEU A 112 20.33 -5.84 -12.47
N ARG A 113 20.00 -5.84 -13.77
CA ARG A 113 20.86 -6.46 -14.80
C ARG A 113 22.25 -5.81 -14.83
N ALA A 114 22.32 -4.48 -14.81
CA ALA A 114 23.58 -3.75 -14.74
C ALA A 114 24.38 -4.11 -13.47
N ALA A 115 23.71 -4.24 -12.32
CA ALA A 115 24.35 -4.63 -11.06
C ALA A 115 24.86 -6.09 -11.10
N LEU A 116 24.11 -7.02 -11.69
CA LEU A 116 24.55 -8.41 -11.86
C LEU A 116 25.82 -8.50 -12.70
N THR A 117 25.92 -7.72 -13.79
CA THR A 117 27.15 -7.64 -14.59
C THR A 117 28.30 -6.99 -13.79
N ARG A 118 28.04 -5.86 -13.14
CA ARG A 118 29.05 -5.10 -12.37
C ARG A 118 29.61 -5.88 -11.19
N HIS A 119 28.79 -6.73 -10.57
CA HIS A 119 29.15 -7.53 -9.39
C HIS A 119 29.16 -9.03 -9.71
N ALA A 120 29.58 -9.40 -10.92
CA ALA A 120 29.72 -10.81 -11.31
C ALA A 120 30.55 -11.59 -10.27
N GLY A 121 30.02 -12.74 -9.83
CA GLY A 121 30.63 -13.56 -8.76
C GLY A 121 30.34 -13.09 -7.33
N ARG A 122 29.77 -11.89 -7.13
CA ARG A 122 29.38 -11.37 -5.81
C ARG A 122 27.88 -11.19 -5.63
N LEU A 123 27.14 -10.92 -6.69
CA LEU A 123 25.68 -10.82 -6.64
C LEU A 123 25.06 -11.96 -7.45
N ASP A 124 24.29 -12.81 -6.77
CA ASP A 124 23.57 -13.93 -7.38
C ASP A 124 22.07 -13.81 -7.06
N VAL A 125 21.21 -14.03 -8.05
CA VAL A 125 19.75 -13.99 -7.88
C VAL A 125 19.17 -15.28 -8.43
N ARG A 126 18.57 -16.06 -7.55
CA ARG A 126 18.00 -17.38 -7.85
C ARG A 126 16.48 -17.29 -7.82
N TYR A 127 15.88 -17.39 -9.00
CA TYR A 127 14.42 -17.41 -9.17
C TYR A 127 13.87 -18.82 -9.02
N GLY A 128 12.60 -18.96 -8.62
CA GLY A 128 12.03 -20.25 -8.23
C GLY A 128 12.70 -20.86 -7.00
N ALA A 129 13.47 -20.08 -6.23
CA ALA A 129 14.24 -20.55 -5.10
C ALA A 129 13.64 -20.08 -3.78
N GLY A 130 13.98 -20.76 -2.69
CA GLY A 130 13.58 -20.34 -1.36
C GLY A 130 14.40 -21.00 -0.26
N LEU A 131 14.04 -20.70 0.98
CA LEU A 131 14.50 -21.45 2.13
C LEU A 131 13.69 -22.74 2.29
N ASP A 132 14.37 -23.78 2.76
CA ASP A 132 13.76 -25.03 3.21
C ASP A 132 13.91 -25.17 4.73
N LEU A 133 13.17 -24.35 5.48
CA LEU A 133 13.26 -24.39 6.94
C LEU A 133 12.61 -25.67 7.47
N PRO A 134 13.31 -26.48 8.31
CA PRO A 134 12.79 -27.75 8.81
C PRO A 134 11.51 -27.58 9.64
N ILE A 135 11.34 -26.39 10.24
CA ILE A 135 10.11 -26.00 10.92
C ILE A 135 9.66 -24.67 10.31
N PRO A 136 8.49 -24.62 9.64
CA PRO A 136 7.94 -23.36 9.14
C PRO A 136 7.79 -22.34 10.28
N GLY A 137 8.46 -21.20 10.14
CA GLY A 137 8.46 -20.16 11.16
C GLY A 137 9.60 -20.25 12.18
N ALA A 138 10.43 -21.29 12.18
CA ALA A 138 11.59 -21.33 13.07
C ALA A 138 12.67 -20.36 12.61
N MET A 139 13.24 -19.62 13.56
CA MET A 139 14.43 -18.83 13.31
C MET A 139 15.59 -19.78 13.01
N PRO A 140 16.42 -19.49 11.99
CA PRO A 140 17.66 -20.21 11.81
C PRO A 140 18.53 -20.05 13.05
N VAL A 141 19.15 -21.15 13.49
CA VAL A 141 20.06 -21.14 14.63
C VAL A 141 21.45 -20.82 14.13
N ALA A 142 22.10 -19.84 14.76
CA ALA A 142 23.50 -19.55 14.46
C ALA A 142 24.40 -20.66 15.01
N SER A 143 25.40 -21.05 14.22
CA SER A 143 26.50 -21.92 14.66
C SER A 143 27.34 -21.24 15.75
N ALA A 144 28.20 -22.01 16.42
CA ALA A 144 29.06 -21.50 17.50
C ALA A 144 30.01 -20.37 17.05
N ASP A 145 30.38 -20.35 15.77
CA ASP A 145 31.19 -19.29 15.14
C ASP A 145 30.34 -18.13 14.57
N GLY A 146 29.03 -18.13 14.85
CA GLY A 146 28.12 -17.05 14.52
C GLY A 146 27.68 -16.98 13.07
N TYR A 147 27.76 -18.08 12.32
CA TYR A 147 27.24 -18.20 10.96
C TYR A 147 25.85 -18.84 10.94
N LEU A 148 25.17 -18.73 9.81
CA LEU A 148 23.88 -19.36 9.54
C LEU A 148 24.07 -20.41 8.45
N ASP A 149 23.89 -21.67 8.79
CA ASP A 149 23.81 -22.76 7.81
C ASP A 149 22.36 -22.91 7.35
N LEU A 150 22.09 -22.47 6.12
CA LEU A 150 20.75 -22.31 5.61
C LEU A 150 20.48 -23.30 4.47
N PRO A 151 19.57 -24.27 4.66
CA PRO A 151 19.12 -25.14 3.57
C PRO A 151 18.34 -24.33 2.54
N LEU A 152 18.81 -24.38 1.30
CA LEU A 152 18.19 -23.74 0.15
C LEU A 152 17.46 -24.78 -0.70
N ARG A 153 16.44 -24.34 -1.42
CA ARG A 153 15.73 -25.15 -2.41
C ARG A 153 15.55 -24.40 -3.72
N GLN A 154 15.49 -25.16 -4.80
CA GLN A 154 15.16 -24.73 -6.15
C GLN A 154 13.90 -25.50 -6.59
N GLY A 155 12.77 -24.80 -6.67
CA GLY A 155 11.46 -25.42 -6.85
C GLY A 155 11.09 -26.32 -5.67
N ALA A 156 10.87 -27.59 -5.97
CA ALA A 156 10.59 -28.64 -4.97
C ALA A 156 11.86 -29.39 -4.51
N SER A 157 13.01 -29.12 -5.14
CA SER A 157 14.24 -29.87 -4.89
C SER A 157 15.16 -29.12 -3.93
N PRO A 158 15.69 -29.75 -2.88
CA PRO A 158 16.74 -29.16 -2.05
C PRO A 158 18.03 -29.00 -2.86
N THR A 159 18.72 -27.88 -2.68
CA THR A 159 20.03 -27.61 -3.34
C THR A 159 21.21 -27.77 -2.40
N GLY A 160 20.97 -28.19 -1.16
CA GLY A 160 21.96 -28.25 -0.09
C GLY A 160 21.90 -27.03 0.83
N SER A 161 22.82 -27.01 1.80
CA SER A 161 22.95 -25.91 2.76
C SER A 161 24.08 -24.98 2.34
N GLU A 162 23.83 -23.68 2.40
CA GLU A 162 24.84 -22.64 2.23
C GLU A 162 25.02 -21.85 3.51
N ARG A 163 26.23 -21.35 3.72
CA ARG A 163 26.64 -20.69 4.95
C ARG A 163 26.70 -19.17 4.75
N PHE A 164 26.06 -18.42 5.65
CA PHE A 164 25.95 -16.96 5.57
C PHE A 164 26.28 -16.30 6.91
N GLY A 165 26.78 -15.06 6.88
CA GLY A 165 26.96 -14.25 8.08
C GLY A 165 25.66 -13.61 8.58
N ALA A 166 24.73 -13.31 7.65
CA ALA A 166 23.42 -12.78 7.98
C ALA A 166 22.35 -13.18 6.96
N LEU A 167 21.10 -13.11 7.40
CA LEU A 167 19.91 -13.27 6.59
C LEU A 167 19.02 -12.03 6.73
N VAL A 168 18.53 -11.52 5.61
CA VAL A 168 17.55 -10.42 5.58
C VAL A 168 16.31 -10.87 4.83
N SER A 169 15.19 -10.94 5.54
CA SER A 169 13.88 -11.17 4.92
C SER A 169 13.33 -9.87 4.35
N CYS A 170 13.19 -9.82 3.02
CA CYS A 170 12.57 -8.71 2.29
C CYS A 170 11.21 -9.10 1.69
N VAL A 171 10.58 -10.15 2.23
CA VAL A 171 9.24 -10.56 1.81
C VAL A 171 8.25 -9.46 2.17
N GLY A 172 7.45 -9.05 1.17
CA GLY A 172 6.48 -7.97 1.33
C GLY A 172 5.33 -8.30 2.27
N PHE A 173 4.34 -7.41 2.30
CA PHE A 173 3.23 -7.36 3.26
C PHE A 173 2.26 -8.56 3.30
N GLY A 174 2.53 -9.64 2.58
CA GLY A 174 1.68 -10.81 2.53
C GLY A 174 0.68 -10.80 1.39
N GLY A 175 -0.36 -11.61 1.55
CA GLY A 175 -1.57 -11.56 0.74
C GLY A 175 -2.51 -10.47 1.24
N GLU A 176 -3.41 -10.03 0.37
CA GLU A 176 -4.46 -9.09 0.72
C GLU A 176 -5.76 -9.83 0.99
N ARG A 177 -6.56 -9.32 1.92
CA ARG A 177 -7.93 -9.78 2.18
C ARG A 177 -8.85 -9.10 1.18
N CYS A 178 -8.97 -9.75 0.03
CA CYS A 178 -9.84 -9.34 -1.07
C CYS A 178 -11.00 -10.33 -1.29
N THR A 179 -11.17 -11.30 -0.40
CA THR A 179 -12.16 -12.37 -0.53
C THR A 179 -13.23 -12.24 0.55
N GLU A 180 -14.50 -12.28 0.15
CA GLU A 180 -15.66 -12.37 1.05
C GLU A 180 -16.66 -13.38 0.48
N GLY A 181 -17.00 -14.39 1.27
CA GLY A 181 -17.77 -15.54 0.80
C GLY A 181 -17.09 -16.23 -0.39
N GLY A 182 -17.83 -16.43 -1.48
CA GLY A 182 -17.31 -17.02 -2.72
C GLY A 182 -16.57 -16.05 -3.65
N TYR A 183 -16.64 -14.74 -3.39
CA TYR A 183 -16.12 -13.71 -4.29
C TYR A 183 -14.70 -13.28 -3.91
N THR A 184 -13.82 -13.14 -4.90
CA THR A 184 -12.48 -12.56 -4.72
C THR A 184 -12.27 -11.34 -5.61
N GLY A 185 -12.14 -10.16 -5.00
CA GLY A 185 -11.80 -8.91 -5.67
C GLY A 185 -10.37 -8.89 -6.25
N SER A 186 -10.12 -8.04 -7.25
CA SER A 186 -8.77 -7.81 -7.78
C SER A 186 -7.84 -7.36 -6.65
N ARG A 187 -6.64 -7.91 -6.52
CA ARG A 187 -5.65 -7.44 -5.53
C ARG A 187 -5.14 -6.04 -5.90
N PHE A 188 -4.56 -5.32 -4.94
CA PHE A 188 -4.02 -3.97 -5.13
C PHE A 188 -2.96 -3.91 -6.22
N TRP A 189 -2.08 -4.91 -6.29
CA TRP A 189 -1.02 -5.03 -7.31
C TRP A 189 -1.47 -5.74 -8.59
N GLU A 190 -2.76 -6.03 -8.74
CA GLU A 190 -3.30 -6.51 -10.02
C GLU A 190 -3.77 -5.33 -10.87
N SER A 191 -3.76 -5.51 -12.18
CA SER A 191 -4.36 -4.54 -13.08
C SER A 191 -5.88 -4.61 -12.98
N ASP A 192 -6.56 -3.47 -13.08
CA ASP A 192 -8.01 -3.34 -12.96
C ASP A 192 -8.56 -2.32 -13.97
N GLN A 193 -9.88 -2.10 -13.97
CA GLN A 193 -10.52 -1.15 -14.89
C GLN A 193 -10.95 0.16 -14.20
N LEU A 194 -10.53 0.41 -12.96
CA LEU A 194 -11.08 1.49 -12.14
C LEU A 194 -10.70 2.90 -12.60
N GLU A 195 -9.71 3.04 -13.48
CA GLU A 195 -9.34 4.32 -14.13
C GLU A 195 -9.82 4.42 -15.59
N ALA A 196 -10.35 3.34 -16.19
CA ALA A 196 -10.89 3.38 -17.54
C ALA A 196 -12.12 4.32 -17.60
N ARG A 197 -12.37 4.94 -18.77
CA ARG A 197 -13.38 6.02 -18.97
C ARG A 197 -14.77 5.69 -18.38
N ASP A 198 -15.23 4.46 -18.54
CA ASP A 198 -16.53 3.98 -18.02
C ASP A 198 -16.33 2.78 -17.08
N LEU A 199 -15.25 2.79 -16.29
CA LEU A 199 -14.81 1.65 -15.49
C LEU A 199 -14.61 0.36 -16.32
N GLY A 200 -14.38 0.49 -17.63
CA GLY A 200 -14.27 -0.65 -18.55
C GLY A 200 -15.61 -1.22 -19.03
N LEU A 201 -16.73 -0.55 -18.77
CA LEU A 201 -18.10 -0.98 -19.08
C LEU A 201 -18.77 0.01 -20.04
N PRO A 202 -18.46 -0.04 -21.36
CA PRO A 202 -18.95 0.95 -22.31
C PRO A 202 -20.49 0.94 -22.39
N GLY A 203 -21.08 2.13 -22.31
CA GLY A 203 -22.54 2.32 -22.42
C GLY A 203 -23.33 1.98 -21.17
N VAL A 204 -22.68 1.60 -20.07
CA VAL A 204 -23.33 1.26 -18.79
C VAL A 204 -22.81 2.19 -17.69
N VAL A 205 -23.71 2.67 -16.83
CA VAL A 205 -23.35 3.41 -15.61
C VAL A 205 -23.54 2.48 -14.42
N PRO A 206 -22.49 1.75 -13.98
CA PRO A 206 -22.64 0.73 -12.94
C PRO A 206 -22.90 1.36 -11.56
N ARG A 207 -23.49 0.58 -10.65
CA ARG A 207 -23.37 0.77 -9.21
C ARG A 207 -22.06 0.14 -8.73
N VAL A 208 -21.32 0.87 -7.93
CA VAL A 208 -19.98 0.50 -7.47
C VAL A 208 -19.96 0.39 -5.96
N LEU A 209 -19.41 -0.71 -5.45
CA LEU A 209 -19.04 -0.87 -4.04
C LEU A 209 -17.52 -0.83 -3.90
N VAL A 210 -17.03 0.00 -2.99
CA VAL A 210 -15.68 -0.07 -2.45
C VAL A 210 -15.78 -0.40 -0.96
N SER A 211 -15.37 -1.60 -0.59
CA SER A 211 -15.40 -2.10 0.80
C SER A 211 -14.01 -2.09 1.42
N GLY A 212 -13.81 -1.23 2.42
CA GLY A 212 -12.58 -1.05 3.18
C GLY A 212 -12.36 0.41 3.59
N GLY A 213 -11.77 0.61 4.76
CA GLY A 213 -11.42 1.96 5.28
C GLY A 213 -9.93 2.30 5.22
N GLY A 214 -9.10 1.38 4.72
CA GLY A 214 -7.65 1.53 4.63
C GLY A 214 -7.17 2.17 3.33
N ASP A 215 -5.85 2.34 3.20
CA ASP A 215 -5.25 3.11 2.11
C ASP A 215 -5.66 2.67 0.71
N GLY A 216 -5.53 1.37 0.42
CA GLY A 216 -5.87 0.82 -0.90
C GLY A 216 -7.34 0.99 -1.27
N ALA A 217 -8.24 0.94 -0.27
CA ALA A 217 -9.67 1.20 -0.48
C ALA A 217 -9.93 2.67 -0.84
N LEU A 218 -9.31 3.60 -0.11
CA LEU A 218 -9.47 5.03 -0.39
C LEU A 218 -8.86 5.41 -1.74
N GLN A 219 -7.74 4.82 -2.11
CA GLN A 219 -7.17 5.00 -3.44
C GLN A 219 -8.12 4.49 -4.54
N ASP A 220 -8.73 3.32 -4.36
CA ASP A 220 -9.72 2.80 -5.30
C ASP A 220 -10.99 3.65 -5.35
N PHE A 221 -11.47 4.15 -4.23
CA PHE A 221 -12.57 5.12 -4.18
C PHE A 221 -12.25 6.38 -4.98
N ILE A 222 -11.07 6.99 -4.79
CA ILE A 222 -10.65 8.17 -5.54
C ILE A 222 -10.61 7.88 -7.06
N ARG A 223 -10.07 6.73 -7.46
CA ARG A 223 -9.99 6.30 -8.87
C ARG A 223 -11.37 6.06 -9.48
N VAL A 224 -12.27 5.43 -8.73
CA VAL A 224 -13.68 5.24 -9.13
C VAL A 224 -14.37 6.58 -9.33
N VAL A 225 -14.17 7.56 -8.44
CA VAL A 225 -14.85 8.86 -8.53
C VAL A 225 -14.27 9.76 -9.61
N THR A 226 -12.94 9.71 -9.83
CA THR A 226 -12.23 10.74 -10.62
C THR A 226 -11.53 10.22 -11.88
N ALA A 227 -11.49 8.90 -12.09
CA ALA A 227 -10.65 8.26 -13.12
C ALA A 227 -9.14 8.55 -12.98
N MET A 228 -8.70 9.04 -11.81
CA MET A 228 -7.34 9.53 -11.59
C MET A 228 -6.76 9.03 -10.27
N GLY A 229 -5.44 9.01 -10.19
CA GLY A 229 -4.72 8.77 -8.94
C GLY A 229 -4.77 9.98 -8.00
N ALA A 230 -4.66 9.73 -6.69
CA ALA A 230 -4.70 10.77 -5.65
C ALA A 230 -3.74 11.94 -5.90
N ARG A 231 -2.50 11.65 -6.34
CA ARG A 231 -1.52 12.68 -6.70
C ARG A 231 -2.04 13.61 -7.79
N GLN A 232 -2.55 13.03 -8.87
CA GLN A 232 -3.00 13.78 -10.04
C GLN A 232 -4.19 14.69 -9.68
N VAL A 233 -5.13 14.19 -8.87
CA VAL A 233 -6.25 14.98 -8.33
C VAL A 233 -5.73 16.17 -7.53
N TYR A 234 -4.79 15.94 -6.61
CA TYR A 234 -4.24 17.00 -5.77
C TYR A 234 -3.42 18.03 -6.57
N GLU A 235 -2.64 17.60 -7.56
CA GLU A 235 -1.88 18.48 -8.44
C GLU A 235 -2.80 19.39 -9.28
N ARG A 236 -3.93 18.86 -9.77
CA ARG A 236 -4.95 19.67 -10.47
C ARG A 236 -5.49 20.78 -9.58
N LEU A 237 -5.75 20.51 -8.30
CA LEU A 237 -6.16 21.54 -7.33
C LEU A 237 -5.05 22.57 -7.09
N CYS A 238 -3.81 22.11 -6.90
CA CYS A 238 -2.66 23.01 -6.70
C CYS A 238 -2.42 23.94 -7.90
N ASN A 239 -2.73 23.48 -9.10
CA ASN A 239 -2.55 24.21 -10.36
C ASN A 239 -3.77 25.09 -10.73
N ALA A 240 -4.83 25.09 -9.92
CA ALA A 240 -6.05 25.86 -10.16
C ALA A 240 -5.91 27.36 -9.91
N GLY A 241 -4.75 27.81 -9.39
CA GLY A 241 -4.43 29.21 -9.17
C GLY A 241 -3.84 29.50 -7.79
N GLN A 242 -3.24 30.69 -7.64
CA GLN A 242 -2.52 31.06 -6.42
C GLN A 242 -3.42 31.15 -5.18
N ALA A 243 -4.68 31.55 -5.34
CA ALA A 243 -5.65 31.58 -4.24
C ALA A 243 -5.93 30.18 -3.69
N VAL A 244 -6.17 29.21 -4.57
CA VAL A 244 -6.36 27.79 -4.21
C VAL A 244 -5.11 27.23 -3.56
N ARG A 245 -3.93 27.47 -4.15
CA ARG A 245 -2.66 27.01 -3.58
C ARG A 245 -2.45 27.52 -2.14
N ARG A 246 -2.66 28.81 -1.89
CA ARG A 246 -2.56 29.38 -0.53
C ARG A 246 -3.57 28.78 0.45
N ALA A 247 -4.76 28.44 -0.02
CA ALA A 247 -5.76 27.77 0.80
C ALA A 247 -5.34 26.32 1.12
N LEU A 248 -4.82 25.58 0.15
CA LEU A 248 -4.28 24.24 0.35
C LEU A 248 -3.04 24.24 1.26
N ASP A 249 -2.15 25.24 1.19
CA ASP A 249 -1.02 25.36 2.12
C ASP A 249 -1.49 25.57 3.58
N ARG A 250 -2.69 26.13 3.81
CA ARG A 250 -3.29 26.17 5.16
C ARG A 250 -3.82 24.80 5.58
N VAL A 251 -4.50 24.10 4.67
CA VAL A 251 -4.97 22.73 4.89
C VAL A 251 -3.79 21.80 5.24
N GLU A 252 -2.72 21.84 4.44
CA GLU A 252 -1.51 21.04 4.65
C GLU A 252 -0.94 21.25 6.05
N ARG A 253 -0.84 22.50 6.53
CA ARG A 253 -0.33 22.81 7.87
C ARG A 253 -1.22 22.23 8.99
N ILE A 254 -2.54 22.36 8.87
CA ILE A 254 -3.49 21.81 9.86
C ILE A 254 -3.37 20.29 9.90
N VAL A 255 -3.41 19.65 8.73
CA VAL A 255 -3.34 18.19 8.61
C VAL A 255 -1.98 17.67 9.08
N GLN A 256 -0.87 18.36 8.77
CA GLN A 256 0.46 17.98 9.21
C GLN A 256 0.55 17.92 10.75
N GLY A 257 0.05 18.95 11.43
CA GLY A 257 0.04 18.99 12.90
C GLY A 257 -0.83 17.87 13.48
N ALA A 258 -1.98 17.59 12.87
CA ALA A 258 -2.88 16.53 13.31
C ALA A 258 -2.27 15.13 13.11
N GLU A 259 -1.59 14.87 11.99
CA GLU A 259 -0.90 13.61 11.71
C GLU A 259 0.24 13.37 12.70
N ASP A 260 1.08 14.38 12.97
CA ASP A 260 2.15 14.26 13.97
C ASP A 260 1.58 13.99 15.38
N GLN A 261 0.51 14.71 15.75
CA GLN A 261 -0.18 14.47 17.03
C GLN A 261 -0.74 13.05 17.11
N ALA A 262 -1.46 12.58 16.09
CA ALA A 262 -2.03 11.25 16.06
C ALA A 262 -0.95 10.17 16.11
N GLN A 263 0.14 10.31 15.35
CA GLN A 263 1.26 9.39 15.38
C GLN A 263 1.89 9.31 16.77
N ARG A 264 2.12 10.44 17.45
CA ARG A 264 2.61 10.47 18.84
C ARG A 264 1.64 9.80 19.79
N THR A 265 0.35 10.12 19.73
CA THR A 265 -0.68 9.50 20.58
C THR A 265 -0.71 7.99 20.39
N LEU A 266 -0.68 7.51 19.14
CA LEU A 266 -0.60 6.08 18.84
C LEU A 266 0.69 5.46 19.40
N ILE A 267 1.79 6.21 19.56
CA ILE A 267 3.01 5.66 20.14
C ILE A 267 2.89 5.43 21.64
N TRP A 268 2.26 6.37 22.35
CA TRP A 268 2.18 6.39 23.81
C TRP A 268 0.99 5.59 24.38
N ASN A 269 -0.02 5.29 23.56
CA ASN A 269 -1.19 4.53 23.98
C ASN A 269 -0.86 3.04 24.25
N VAL A 270 -1.48 2.47 25.28
CA VAL A 270 -1.20 1.10 25.77
C VAL A 270 -2.03 0.03 25.05
N LEU A 271 -3.13 0.38 24.37
CA LEU A 271 -4.14 -0.57 23.86
C LEU A 271 -4.83 -0.08 22.56
N SER A 272 -5.72 -0.92 21.99
CA SER A 272 -6.45 -0.67 20.74
C SER A 272 -7.61 0.33 20.87
N ALA A 273 -8.28 0.43 22.03
CA ALA A 273 -9.44 1.32 22.19
C ALA A 273 -9.07 2.81 22.08
N ASP A 274 -7.89 3.19 22.57
CA ASP A 274 -7.41 4.58 22.45
C ASP A 274 -6.86 4.90 21.05
N ASP A 275 -6.53 3.88 20.25
CA ASP A 275 -6.16 4.09 18.85
C ASP A 275 -7.37 4.58 18.05
N GLU A 276 -8.56 4.02 18.29
CA GLU A 276 -9.77 4.48 17.62
C GLU A 276 -10.09 5.94 17.96
N LYS A 277 -9.92 6.35 19.22
CA LYS A 277 -10.09 7.76 19.63
C LYS A 277 -9.10 8.68 18.92
N ALA A 278 -7.83 8.27 18.83
CA ALA A 278 -6.79 9.02 18.13
C ALA A 278 -7.11 9.17 16.64
N MET A 279 -7.55 8.09 15.98
CA MET A 279 -7.94 8.11 14.57
C MET A 279 -9.21 8.94 14.34
N ALA A 280 -10.19 8.89 15.25
CA ALA A 280 -11.39 9.72 15.17
C ALA A 280 -11.06 11.22 15.33
N GLN A 281 -10.13 11.55 16.23
CA GLN A 281 -9.62 12.93 16.36
C GLN A 281 -8.90 13.38 15.09
N LEU A 282 -8.09 12.50 14.49
CA LEU A 282 -7.39 12.78 13.25
C LEU A 282 -8.36 13.02 12.07
N GLU A 283 -9.40 12.21 11.93
CA GLU A 283 -10.44 12.41 10.91
C GLU A 283 -11.18 13.74 11.13
N ARG A 284 -11.57 14.08 12.38
CA ARG A 284 -12.19 15.38 12.70
C ARG A 284 -11.29 16.56 12.31
N ALA A 285 -9.97 16.44 12.49
CA ALA A 285 -9.03 17.48 12.07
C ALA A 285 -9.00 17.65 10.54
N HIS A 286 -9.10 16.56 9.78
CA HIS A 286 -9.22 16.62 8.32
C HIS A 286 -10.55 17.28 7.89
N GLU A 287 -11.67 16.88 8.51
CA GLU A 287 -12.99 17.47 8.26
C GLU A 287 -12.99 18.98 8.60
N HIS A 288 -12.35 19.38 9.69
CA HIS A 288 -12.15 20.78 10.06
C HIS A 288 -11.34 21.56 9.01
N ALA A 289 -10.23 20.98 8.52
CA ALA A 289 -9.43 21.59 7.46
C ALA A 289 -10.24 21.75 6.15
N ILE A 290 -11.08 20.77 5.79
CA ILE A 290 -11.99 20.84 4.64
C ILE A 290 -13.04 21.94 4.84
N ALA A 291 -13.64 22.04 6.03
CA ALA A 291 -14.59 23.11 6.35
C ALA A 291 -13.94 24.50 6.25
N GLY A 292 -12.68 24.65 6.69
CA GLY A 292 -11.90 25.88 6.53
C GLY A 292 -11.57 26.19 5.06
N LEU A 293 -11.27 25.18 4.24
CA LEU A 293 -11.09 25.33 2.79
C LEU A 293 -12.38 25.82 2.13
N ARG A 294 -13.52 25.23 2.50
CA ARG A 294 -14.85 25.60 2.01
C ARG A 294 -15.27 27.02 2.37
N ALA A 295 -14.94 27.47 3.58
CA ALA A 295 -15.22 28.83 4.01
C ALA A 295 -14.30 29.88 3.35
N SER A 296 -13.27 29.44 2.61
CA SER A 296 -12.31 30.36 1.99
C SER A 296 -12.80 30.92 0.64
N PRO A 297 -12.34 32.12 0.23
CA PRO A 297 -12.66 32.67 -1.08
C PRO A 297 -12.22 31.81 -2.27
N ALA A 298 -11.31 30.85 -2.05
CA ALA A 298 -10.82 29.94 -3.08
C ALA A 298 -11.78 28.78 -3.37
N TRP A 299 -12.83 28.58 -2.55
CA TRP A 299 -13.70 27.40 -2.64
C TRP A 299 -14.41 27.30 -3.99
N ALA A 300 -14.91 28.40 -4.55
CA ALA A 300 -15.59 28.37 -5.84
C ALA A 300 -14.71 27.75 -6.96
N THR A 301 -13.40 28.06 -6.95
CA THR A 301 -12.45 27.45 -7.89
C THR A 301 -12.16 25.99 -7.56
N VAL A 302 -12.01 25.64 -6.28
CA VAL A 302 -11.83 24.24 -5.85
C VAL A 302 -13.00 23.37 -6.27
N ASP A 303 -14.22 23.82 -5.97
CA ASP A 303 -15.48 23.17 -6.32
C ASP A 303 -15.61 22.99 -7.84
N LEU A 304 -15.33 24.03 -8.63
CA LEU A 304 -15.32 23.94 -10.10
C LEU A 304 -14.32 22.90 -10.62
N VAL A 305 -13.08 22.90 -10.09
CA VAL A 305 -12.06 21.94 -10.51
C VAL A 305 -12.46 20.52 -10.13
N LEU A 306 -12.88 20.27 -8.89
CA LEU A 306 -13.32 18.94 -8.47
C LEU A 306 -14.52 18.45 -9.27
N ALA A 307 -15.49 19.32 -9.55
CA ALA A 307 -16.63 18.99 -10.40
C ALA A 307 -16.21 18.58 -11.81
N GLY A 308 -15.19 19.22 -12.38
CA GLY A 308 -14.61 18.84 -13.66
C GLY A 308 -13.75 17.55 -13.62
N LEU A 309 -13.34 17.10 -12.43
CA LEU A 309 -12.60 15.84 -12.25
C LEU A 309 -13.52 14.65 -11.94
N ILE A 310 -14.71 14.89 -11.40
CA ILE A 310 -15.70 13.84 -11.16
C ILE A 310 -16.15 13.23 -12.48
N ARG A 311 -16.26 11.90 -12.53
CA ARG A 311 -16.76 11.17 -13.70
C ARG A 311 -18.15 11.66 -14.11
N ASN A 312 -18.37 11.72 -15.42
CA ASN A 312 -19.67 12.03 -16.00
C ASN A 312 -19.98 11.07 -17.16
N PRO A 313 -21.00 10.20 -17.05
CA PRO A 313 -21.91 10.06 -15.90
C PRO A 313 -21.23 9.52 -14.64
N MET A 314 -21.69 9.97 -13.47
CA MET A 314 -21.16 9.52 -12.17
C MET A 314 -21.83 8.20 -11.76
N PRO A 315 -21.08 7.10 -11.56
CA PRO A 315 -21.65 5.85 -11.07
C PRO A 315 -22.16 5.99 -9.62
N ALA A 316 -23.26 5.31 -9.31
CA ALA A 316 -23.75 5.26 -7.94
C ALA A 316 -22.75 4.47 -7.08
N THR A 317 -22.05 5.15 -6.17
CA THR A 317 -20.87 4.60 -5.50
C THR A 317 -21.08 4.52 -3.99
N VAL A 318 -20.84 3.35 -3.40
CA VAL A 318 -20.86 3.14 -1.94
C VAL A 318 -19.44 2.87 -1.46
N LEU A 319 -18.95 3.69 -0.52
CA LEU A 319 -17.73 3.44 0.24
C LEU A 319 -18.13 2.89 1.62
N ALA A 320 -17.96 1.59 1.82
CA ALA A 320 -18.32 0.88 3.05
C ALA A 320 -17.08 0.55 3.87
N HIS A 321 -17.12 0.76 5.20
CA HIS A 321 -16.04 0.36 6.09
C HIS A 321 -16.51 0.10 7.51
N ASP A 322 -15.73 -0.69 8.25
CA ASP A 322 -16.08 -1.21 9.57
C ASP A 322 -15.88 -0.21 10.73
N GLY A 323 -14.95 0.74 10.59
CA GLY A 323 -14.67 1.74 11.62
C GLY A 323 -15.62 2.95 11.65
N ALA A 324 -15.56 3.73 12.74
CA ALA A 324 -16.17 5.06 12.83
C ALA A 324 -15.48 6.10 11.91
N CYS A 325 -14.21 5.87 11.62
CA CYS A 325 -13.33 6.73 10.85
C CYS A 325 -12.42 5.88 9.95
N PHE A 326 -11.76 6.52 8.98
CA PHE A 326 -10.75 5.86 8.17
C PHE A 326 -9.49 5.61 8.99
N SER A 327 -9.05 4.35 9.03
CA SER A 327 -7.86 3.93 9.76
C SER A 327 -6.81 3.34 8.83
N ARG A 328 -5.53 3.43 9.21
CA ARG A 328 -4.41 2.82 8.46
C ARG A 328 -4.36 3.23 6.97
N CYS A 329 -4.60 4.51 6.72
CA CYS A 329 -4.50 5.15 5.41
C CYS A 329 -3.56 6.35 5.46
N TYR A 330 -2.96 6.71 4.34
CA TYR A 330 -2.13 7.90 4.25
C TYR A 330 -2.98 9.17 4.25
N ALA A 331 -2.41 10.25 4.77
CA ALA A 331 -3.10 11.51 4.99
C ALA A 331 -3.73 12.08 3.70
N LEU A 332 -3.03 11.99 2.56
CA LEU A 332 -3.56 12.51 1.29
C LEU A 332 -4.80 11.75 0.83
N ASN A 333 -4.77 10.43 0.88
CA ASN A 333 -5.91 9.59 0.50
C ASN A 333 -7.09 9.83 1.45
N ARG A 334 -6.84 10.00 2.76
CA ARG A 334 -7.88 10.40 3.73
C ARG A 334 -8.48 11.76 3.38
N PHE A 335 -7.64 12.77 3.16
CA PHE A 335 -8.07 14.12 2.83
C PHE A 335 -8.93 14.16 1.57
N LEU A 336 -8.46 13.55 0.47
CA LEU A 336 -9.18 13.56 -0.80
C LEU A 336 -10.48 12.76 -0.73
N ALA A 337 -10.51 11.61 -0.05
CA ALA A 337 -11.74 10.84 0.12
C ALA A 337 -12.80 11.64 0.89
N LEU A 338 -12.42 12.27 2.00
CA LEU A 338 -13.33 13.13 2.78
C LEU A 338 -13.80 14.36 1.98
N LEU A 339 -12.91 14.98 1.21
CA LEU A 339 -13.23 16.13 0.36
C LEU A 339 -14.24 15.75 -0.74
N LEU A 340 -14.05 14.62 -1.41
CA LEU A 340 -14.96 14.11 -2.44
C LEU A 340 -16.32 13.72 -1.85
N LEU A 341 -16.34 13.08 -0.69
CA LEU A 341 -17.58 12.75 0.02
C LEU A 341 -18.36 14.01 0.41
N ARG A 342 -17.66 15.05 0.89
CA ARG A 342 -18.30 16.33 1.23
C ARG A 342 -18.89 17.01 0.00
N LEU A 343 -18.13 17.07 -1.08
CA LEU A 343 -18.59 17.62 -2.35
C LEU A 343 -19.82 16.88 -2.89
N ALA A 344 -19.81 15.55 -2.80
CA ALA A 344 -20.92 14.71 -3.23
C ALA A 344 -22.20 15.00 -2.45
N GLN A 345 -22.10 15.14 -1.13
CA GLN A 345 -23.23 15.52 -0.28
C GLN A 345 -23.80 16.89 -0.69
N GLU A 346 -22.95 17.87 -0.96
CA GLU A 346 -23.38 19.23 -1.31
C GLU A 346 -24.01 19.33 -2.70
N ARG A 347 -23.54 18.51 -3.64
CA ARG A 347 -24.02 18.48 -5.03
C ARG A 347 -25.09 17.43 -5.30
N GLY A 348 -25.50 16.65 -4.29
CA GLY A 348 -26.45 15.55 -4.47
C GLY A 348 -25.95 14.45 -5.42
N LEU A 349 -24.64 14.22 -5.46
CA LEU A 349 -24.07 13.13 -6.26
C LEU A 349 -24.43 11.77 -5.64
N PRO A 350 -24.55 10.69 -6.44
CA PRO A 350 -24.95 9.39 -5.94
C PRO A 350 -23.79 8.66 -5.25
N ILE A 351 -23.10 9.32 -4.30
CA ILE A 351 -22.00 8.77 -3.52
C ILE A 351 -22.42 8.66 -2.06
N GLN A 352 -22.28 7.47 -1.48
CA GLN A 352 -22.63 7.20 -0.10
C GLN A 352 -21.42 6.66 0.68
N ARG A 353 -21.22 7.16 1.90
CA ARG A 353 -20.31 6.55 2.88
C ARG A 353 -21.12 5.74 3.88
N ARG A 354 -20.85 4.45 4.00
CA ARG A 354 -21.41 3.57 5.03
C ARG A 354 -20.34 3.25 6.05
N ARG A 355 -20.50 3.80 7.26
CA ARG A 355 -19.62 3.53 8.40
C ARG A 355 -20.17 2.34 9.18
N HIS A 356 -19.33 1.72 10.01
CA HIS A 356 -19.77 0.68 10.94
C HIS A 356 -20.39 -0.56 10.30
N VAL A 357 -20.05 -0.84 9.04
CA VAL A 357 -20.55 -2.00 8.30
C VAL A 357 -19.39 -2.81 7.75
N ARG A 358 -19.59 -4.12 7.66
CA ARG A 358 -18.72 -5.02 6.90
C ARG A 358 -19.54 -5.77 5.88
N VAL A 359 -18.91 -6.11 4.76
CA VAL A 359 -19.48 -7.06 3.80
C VAL A 359 -19.40 -8.45 4.42
N ALA A 360 -20.53 -9.14 4.52
CA ALA A 360 -20.61 -10.52 5.00
C ALA A 360 -20.56 -11.53 3.86
N SER A 361 -21.23 -11.21 2.74
CA SER A 361 -21.28 -12.08 1.57
C SER A 361 -21.43 -11.26 0.29
N VAL A 362 -20.95 -11.82 -0.82
CA VAL A 362 -21.13 -11.30 -2.18
C VAL A 362 -21.61 -12.47 -3.03
N THR A 363 -22.83 -12.37 -3.56
CA THR A 363 -23.51 -13.46 -4.26
C THR A 363 -23.81 -13.05 -5.70
N PRO A 364 -23.43 -13.86 -6.72
CA PRO A 364 -23.70 -13.55 -8.12
C PRO A 364 -25.21 -13.55 -8.42
N VAL A 365 -25.66 -12.66 -9.30
CA VAL A 365 -27.06 -12.58 -9.75
C VAL A 365 -27.13 -12.92 -11.24
N GLY A 366 -27.76 -14.04 -11.58
CA GLY A 366 -27.97 -14.43 -12.98
C GLY A 366 -26.73 -14.94 -13.72
N HIS A 367 -25.62 -15.22 -13.02
CA HIS A 367 -24.44 -15.86 -13.58
C HIS A 367 -23.82 -16.89 -12.62
N ALA A 368 -22.89 -17.70 -13.15
CA ALA A 368 -22.19 -18.73 -12.39
C ALA A 368 -21.33 -18.12 -11.25
N ALA A 369 -20.89 -19.00 -10.33
CA ALA A 369 -20.06 -18.63 -9.20
C ALA A 369 -18.80 -17.84 -9.63
N CYS A 370 -18.58 -16.68 -8.99
CA CYS A 370 -17.49 -15.78 -9.31
C CYS A 370 -16.20 -16.21 -8.64
N ALA A 371 -15.30 -16.83 -9.39
CA ALA A 371 -13.96 -17.13 -8.87
C ALA A 371 -13.11 -15.84 -8.67
N SER A 372 -13.37 -14.78 -9.45
CA SER A 372 -12.58 -13.54 -9.39
C SER A 372 -13.34 -12.32 -9.92
N ALA A 373 -12.93 -11.12 -9.51
CA ALA A 373 -13.42 -9.86 -10.09
C ALA A 373 -13.22 -9.81 -11.62
N ALA A 374 -12.09 -10.32 -12.13
CA ALA A 374 -11.79 -10.29 -13.56
C ALA A 374 -12.85 -11.03 -14.41
N SER A 375 -13.43 -12.10 -13.88
CA SER A 375 -14.45 -12.90 -14.59
C SER A 375 -15.87 -12.35 -14.49
N CYS A 376 -16.14 -11.39 -13.60
CA CYS A 376 -17.50 -10.92 -13.31
C CYS A 376 -17.63 -9.40 -13.22
N HIS A 377 -16.60 -8.65 -13.60
CA HIS A 377 -16.61 -7.18 -13.62
C HIS A 377 -17.71 -6.67 -14.55
N GLY A 378 -18.68 -5.93 -14.00
CA GLY A 378 -19.86 -5.43 -14.72
C GLY A 378 -21.09 -6.33 -14.64
N LEU A 379 -21.01 -7.48 -13.97
CA LEU A 379 -22.17 -8.35 -13.72
C LEU A 379 -22.76 -8.05 -12.33
N GLU A 380 -24.07 -8.24 -12.18
CA GLU A 380 -24.78 -7.92 -10.94
C GLU A 380 -24.43 -8.88 -9.78
N HIS A 381 -24.20 -8.32 -8.60
CA HIS A 381 -23.98 -9.06 -7.36
C HIS A 381 -24.86 -8.50 -6.24
N ASP A 382 -25.48 -9.39 -5.48
CA ASP A 382 -26.10 -9.06 -4.20
C ASP A 382 -25.03 -9.07 -3.11
N VAL A 383 -24.86 -7.94 -2.43
CA VAL A 383 -23.90 -7.75 -1.34
C VAL A 383 -24.62 -7.55 -0.03
N GLU A 384 -24.38 -8.46 0.90
CA GLU A 384 -24.93 -8.42 2.25
C GLU A 384 -24.00 -7.62 3.17
N PHE A 385 -24.55 -6.59 3.81
CA PHE A 385 -23.88 -5.82 4.85
C PHE A 385 -24.37 -6.28 6.22
N VAL A 386 -23.43 -6.46 7.14
CA VAL A 386 -23.71 -6.68 8.56
C VAL A 386 -23.00 -5.63 9.41
N PRO A 387 -23.48 -5.37 10.64
CA PRO A 387 -22.79 -4.48 11.56
C PRO A 387 -21.35 -4.92 11.80
N ALA A 388 -20.44 -3.95 11.91
CA ALA A 388 -19.08 -4.22 12.35
C ALA A 388 -19.08 -4.70 13.82
N PRO A 389 -18.11 -5.55 14.22
CA PRO A 389 -18.03 -6.03 15.60
C PRO A 389 -17.97 -4.87 16.61
N GLY A 390 -18.80 -4.92 17.65
CA GLY A 390 -18.83 -3.93 18.72
C GLY A 390 -19.68 -2.68 18.44
N VAL A 391 -20.41 -2.63 17.32
CA VAL A 391 -21.35 -1.56 17.00
C VAL A 391 -22.77 -1.93 17.51
N PRO A 392 -23.55 -0.98 18.07
CA PRO A 392 -24.94 -1.21 18.47
C PRO A 392 -25.82 -1.79 17.36
N VAL A 393 -26.82 -2.58 17.75
CA VAL A 393 -27.67 -3.44 16.88
C VAL A 393 -28.62 -2.65 15.98
N ASP A 394 -28.70 -1.33 16.12
CA ASP A 394 -29.63 -0.48 15.35
C ASP A 394 -29.31 -0.42 13.85
N ILE A 395 -28.16 -0.95 13.41
CA ILE A 395 -27.84 -1.14 12.00
C ILE A 395 -28.42 -2.49 11.56
N THR A 396 -29.55 -2.47 10.87
CA THR A 396 -30.13 -3.69 10.30
C THR A 396 -29.28 -4.19 9.15
N ALA A 397 -29.15 -5.51 9.02
CA ALA A 397 -28.57 -6.12 7.83
C ALA A 397 -29.29 -5.61 6.59
N ALA A 398 -28.53 -5.33 5.54
CA ALA A 398 -29.04 -4.80 4.30
C ALA A 398 -28.38 -5.51 3.13
N THR A 399 -29.15 -5.78 2.08
CA THR A 399 -28.65 -6.32 0.82
C THR A 399 -28.81 -5.26 -0.25
N ASP A 400 -27.72 -4.97 -0.95
CA ASP A 400 -27.72 -4.08 -2.10
C ASP A 400 -27.10 -4.75 -3.31
N ARG A 401 -27.49 -4.29 -4.50
CA ARG A 401 -27.00 -4.80 -5.78
C ARG A 401 -25.92 -3.90 -6.37
N PHE A 402 -24.83 -4.50 -6.85
CA PHE A 402 -23.68 -3.81 -7.46
C PHE A 402 -23.13 -4.57 -8.67
N GLU A 403 -22.72 -3.85 -9.70
CA GLU A 403 -22.07 -4.40 -10.90
C GLU A 403 -20.53 -4.39 -10.79
N VAL A 404 -19.99 -3.53 -9.93
CA VAL A 404 -18.54 -3.45 -9.63
C VAL A 404 -18.34 -3.54 -8.13
N VAL A 405 -17.63 -4.57 -7.68
CA VAL A 405 -17.33 -4.81 -6.25
C VAL A 405 -15.83 -4.78 -6.02
N VAL A 406 -15.36 -3.93 -5.11
CA VAL A 406 -13.95 -3.83 -4.73
C VAL A 406 -13.81 -4.16 -3.25
N ILE A 407 -13.07 -5.23 -2.91
CA ILE A 407 -12.83 -5.66 -1.53
C ILE A 407 -11.38 -5.36 -1.12
N ARG A 408 -11.22 -4.59 -0.03
CA ARG A 408 -9.94 -4.08 0.49
C ARG A 408 -9.91 -4.15 2.02
N HIS A 409 -10.00 -5.36 2.57
CA HIS A 409 -10.08 -5.56 4.02
C HIS A 409 -8.71 -5.69 4.69
N GLY A 410 -7.65 -5.12 4.11
CA GLY A 410 -6.29 -5.17 4.63
C GLY A 410 -5.51 -6.43 4.24
N LEU A 411 -4.59 -6.87 5.08
CA LEU A 411 -3.66 -7.97 4.78
C LEU A 411 -4.11 -9.26 5.49
N SER A 412 -3.94 -10.42 4.86
CA SER A 412 -4.28 -11.75 5.42
C SER A 412 -3.27 -12.24 6.48
N GLY A 413 -2.55 -11.30 7.10
CA GLY A 413 -1.42 -11.53 7.98
C GLY A 413 -0.08 -11.42 7.24
N PRO A 414 1.01 -11.07 7.94
CA PRO A 414 2.34 -11.09 7.33
C PRO A 414 2.67 -12.50 6.82
N LEU A 415 3.36 -12.58 5.67
CA LEU A 415 4.10 -13.79 5.27
C LEU A 415 5.22 -13.99 6.29
N ASN A 416 4.87 -14.55 7.44
CA ASN A 416 5.80 -14.82 8.51
C ASN A 416 6.66 -16.00 8.12
N LEU A 417 7.82 -15.71 7.53
CA LEU A 417 8.91 -16.67 7.44
C LEU A 417 9.35 -17.12 8.84
N PHE A 418 9.20 -16.26 9.85
CA PHE A 418 9.58 -16.50 11.24
C PHE A 418 8.42 -16.17 12.20
N LYS A 419 8.16 -17.06 13.16
CA LYS A 419 6.98 -17.06 14.04
C LYS A 419 7.13 -16.16 15.28
N ASP A 420 8.33 -15.72 15.64
CA ASP A 420 8.52 -14.92 16.84
C ASP A 420 7.99 -13.48 16.64
N ARG A 421 6.87 -13.21 17.30
CA ARG A 421 6.13 -11.94 17.25
C ARG A 421 6.46 -11.00 18.40
N SER A 422 7.34 -11.36 19.32
CA SER A 422 7.57 -10.59 20.55
C SER A 422 8.11 -9.16 20.30
N THR A 423 8.55 -8.84 19.08
CA THR A 423 9.18 -7.55 18.74
C THR A 423 8.47 -6.74 17.63
N VAL A 424 7.48 -7.28 16.91
CA VAL A 424 7.08 -6.77 15.57
C VAL A 424 6.03 -5.64 15.60
N ASN A 425 5.50 -5.28 16.77
CA ASN A 425 4.49 -4.22 16.88
C ASN A 425 4.84 -3.17 17.95
N ARG A 426 6.14 -2.87 18.13
CA ARG A 426 6.51 -1.69 18.91
C ARG A 426 6.11 -0.45 18.10
N ARG A 427 4.97 0.12 18.45
CA ARG A 427 4.63 1.53 18.28
C ARG A 427 5.90 2.36 18.40
N HIS A 428 6.29 3.11 17.37
CA HIS A 428 7.56 3.82 17.41
C HIS A 428 7.58 5.11 16.58
N LEU A 429 8.52 5.99 16.96
CA LEU A 429 8.59 7.39 16.54
C LEU A 429 8.92 7.62 15.08
N LEU A 430 9.68 6.72 14.45
CA LEU A 430 10.02 6.87 13.05
C LEU A 430 8.74 6.80 12.16
N PRO A 431 8.67 7.51 11.02
CA PRO A 431 7.58 7.39 10.05
C PRO A 431 7.35 5.95 9.57
N TYR A 432 6.11 5.57 9.23
CA TYR A 432 5.73 4.19 8.86
C TYR A 432 6.52 3.61 7.66
N HIS A 433 7.30 4.40 6.92
CA HIS A 433 8.21 3.93 5.86
C HIS A 433 9.67 3.70 6.34
N LEU A 434 10.04 4.07 7.57
CA LEU A 434 11.36 3.86 8.22
C LEU A 434 11.38 2.80 9.35
N THR A 435 10.19 2.44 9.83
CA THR A 435 9.87 1.56 10.98
C THR A 435 9.75 0.02 10.95
N ARG A 436 9.82 -0.70 9.84
CA ARG A 436 9.48 -2.14 9.78
C ARG A 436 10.35 -2.92 8.81
#